data_AF-A0A7R9WTV0-F1
#
_entry.id   AF-A0A7R9WTV0-F1
#
_cell.length_a   1.000
_cell.length_b   1.000
_cell.length_c   1.000
_cell.angle_alpha   90.00
_cell.angle_beta   90.00
_cell.angle_gamma   90.00
#
_symmetry.space_group_name_H-M   'P 1'
#
loop_
_entity.id
_entity.type
_entity.pdbx_description
1 polymer ?
#
loop_
_entity_poly.entity_id
_entity_poly.type
_entity_poly.pdbx_seq_one_letter_code
_entity_poly.pdbx_strand_id
1 'polypeptide(L)'
;MEITHSFGGKSNTAEAVLVTRIVQNLVTANDVEAKHIAVISPYAKQVQKVRSQLALHRLSDVRVGTVDSFQGQETEVVIISAVRSNMFGELGFLRDSRRLCVAITRAKRGLILVGDEPVLRGSHHWGALLDAIQDRNCVIDACDLVSHIRNEGAGKEGAMMTDKEEPHDDDASADELTGEQREAAKTNEGNNTADSMANMEAAVAQALAELLNDDAENEDSESEEELFGLFEKL
;
A
#
# COMPACT_ATOMS: atom_id res chain seq x y z
N MET A 1 11.91 -10.88 -10.85
CA MET A 1 11.97 -9.67 -11.71
C MET A 1 13.35 -9.02 -11.54
N GLU A 2 13.89 -8.36 -12.57
CA GLU A 2 15.31 -7.98 -12.64
C GLU A 2 15.70 -6.89 -11.61
N ILE A 3 16.55 -7.24 -10.63
CA ILE A 3 17.19 -6.28 -9.71
C ILE A 3 18.43 -5.71 -10.42
N THR A 4 18.46 -4.40 -10.68
CA THR A 4 19.61 -3.76 -11.32
C THR A 4 20.81 -3.69 -10.36
N HIS A 5 21.85 -4.50 -10.61
CA HIS A 5 23.13 -4.49 -9.89
C HIS A 5 24.14 -3.56 -10.56
N SER A 6 24.05 -2.25 -10.31
CA SER A 6 25.10 -1.30 -10.74
C SER A 6 25.71 -0.62 -9.51
N PHE A 7 26.85 -1.10 -9.00
CA PHE A 7 27.80 -0.46 -8.06
C PHE A 7 27.33 0.57 -6.98
N GLY A 8 26.06 0.62 -6.55
CA GLY A 8 25.57 1.74 -5.73
C GLY A 8 24.24 1.55 -4.98
N GLY A 9 23.80 0.31 -4.74
CA GLY A 9 22.54 0.02 -4.02
C GLY A 9 21.51 -0.75 -4.85
N LYS A 10 20.44 -1.24 -4.20
CA LYS A 10 19.36 -2.03 -4.81
C LYS A 10 18.11 -1.18 -5.05
N SER A 11 17.37 -1.49 -6.11
CA SER A 11 16.06 -0.89 -6.41
C SER A 11 15.21 -1.88 -7.21
N ASN A 12 13.89 -1.80 -7.06
CA ASN A 12 12.92 -2.61 -7.78
C ASN A 12 11.97 -1.67 -8.55
N THR A 13 12.07 -1.68 -9.87
CA THR A 13 11.28 -0.80 -10.75
C THR A 13 9.80 -1.13 -10.70
N ALA A 14 9.42 -2.41 -10.60
CA ALA A 14 8.02 -2.80 -10.57
C ALA A 14 7.35 -2.36 -9.27
N GLU A 15 8.03 -2.56 -8.13
CA GLU A 15 7.54 -2.01 -6.86
C GLU A 15 7.44 -0.48 -6.90
N ALA A 16 8.42 0.22 -7.48
CA ALA A 16 8.37 1.68 -7.58
C ALA A 16 7.14 2.13 -8.37
N VAL A 17 6.87 1.50 -9.52
CA VAL A 17 5.68 1.78 -10.33
C VAL A 17 4.40 1.50 -9.55
N LEU A 18 4.36 0.38 -8.82
CA LEU A 18 3.19 0.00 -8.04
C LEU A 18 2.92 0.99 -6.91
N VAL A 19 3.96 1.37 -6.15
CA VAL A 19 3.88 2.37 -5.09
C VAL A 19 3.38 3.70 -5.65
N THR A 20 3.92 4.17 -6.77
CA THR A 20 3.46 5.41 -7.41
C THR A 20 1.99 5.35 -7.78
N ARG A 21 1.50 4.21 -8.29
CA ARG A 21 0.08 4.03 -8.62
C ARG A 21 -0.81 4.02 -7.38
N ILE A 22 -0.40 3.34 -6.31
CA ILE A 22 -1.12 3.32 -5.04
C ILE A 22 -1.27 4.75 -4.51
N VAL A 23 -0.16 5.50 -4.46
CA VAL A 23 -0.18 6.91 -4.05
C VAL A 23 -1.10 7.73 -4.93
N GLN A 24 -1.00 7.59 -6.25
CA GLN A 24 -1.84 8.33 -7.19
C GLN A 24 -3.33 8.08 -6.95
N ASN A 25 -3.72 6.83 -6.69
CA ASN A 25 -5.10 6.48 -6.41
C ASN A 25 -5.59 7.09 -5.10
N LEU A 26 -4.83 6.96 -4.00
CA LEU A 26 -5.19 7.55 -2.70
C LEU A 26 -5.42 9.07 -2.80
N VAL A 27 -4.58 9.75 -3.57
CA VAL A 27 -4.68 11.20 -3.75
C VAL A 27 -5.82 11.57 -4.70
N THR A 28 -6.00 10.84 -5.80
CA THR A 28 -7.04 11.14 -6.81
C THR A 28 -8.45 10.81 -6.31
N ALA A 29 -8.60 9.77 -5.49
CA ALA A 29 -9.84 9.43 -4.81
C ALA A 29 -10.17 10.41 -3.66
N ASN A 30 -9.26 11.33 -3.33
CA ASN A 30 -9.37 12.28 -2.22
C ASN A 30 -9.49 11.59 -0.84
N ASP A 31 -8.91 10.39 -0.70
CA ASP A 31 -8.85 9.66 0.57
C ASP A 31 -7.80 10.26 1.52
N VAL A 32 -6.66 10.70 0.94
CA VAL A 32 -5.51 11.23 1.68
C VAL A 32 -4.79 12.30 0.86
N GLU A 33 -4.50 13.46 1.47
CA GLU A 33 -3.64 14.45 0.81
C GLU A 33 -2.19 13.95 0.71
N ALA A 34 -1.50 14.27 -0.38
CA ALA A 34 -0.13 13.82 -0.65
C ALA A 34 0.85 14.07 0.51
N LYS A 35 0.74 15.24 1.18
CA LYS A 35 1.58 15.63 2.33
C LYS A 35 1.41 14.72 3.57
N HIS A 36 0.32 13.95 3.62
CA HIS A 36 -0.01 13.01 4.70
C HIS A 36 0.33 11.55 4.34
N ILE A 37 1.04 11.34 3.23
CA ILE A 37 1.54 10.04 2.80
C ILE A 37 3.06 10.01 2.95
N ALA A 38 3.58 8.90 3.48
CA ALA A 38 5.00 8.59 3.48
C ALA A 38 5.27 7.29 2.72
N VAL A 39 6.37 7.26 1.97
CA VAL A 39 6.94 6.04 1.40
C VAL A 39 8.30 5.77 2.05
N ILE A 40 8.43 4.60 2.67
CA ILE A 40 9.64 4.16 3.34
C ILE A 40 10.25 3.00 2.57
N SER A 41 11.56 3.05 2.33
CA SER A 41 12.30 1.90 1.79
C SER A 41 13.68 1.75 2.42
N PRO A 42 14.17 0.52 2.71
CA PRO A 42 15.50 0.32 3.26
C PRO A 42 16.64 0.71 2.30
N TYR A 43 16.34 0.95 1.02
CA TYR A 43 17.35 1.14 -0.01
C TYR A 43 17.29 2.56 -0.62
N ALA A 44 18.37 3.33 -0.47
CA ALA A 44 18.45 4.71 -0.96
C ALA A 44 18.20 4.85 -2.47
N LYS A 45 18.61 3.86 -3.28
CA LYS A 45 18.28 3.87 -4.72
C LYS A 45 16.80 3.69 -5.00
N GLN A 46 16.09 2.90 -4.20
CA GLN A 46 14.64 2.79 -4.32
C GLN A 46 13.97 4.12 -3.97
N VAL A 47 14.43 4.77 -2.88
CA VAL A 47 13.96 6.11 -2.49
C VAL A 47 14.11 7.11 -3.64
N GLN A 48 15.29 7.17 -4.27
CA GLN A 48 15.52 8.03 -5.43
C GLN A 48 14.58 7.70 -6.58
N LYS A 49 14.43 6.41 -6.91
CA LYS A 49 13.56 5.95 -8.01
C LYS A 49 12.09 6.33 -7.78
N VAL A 50 11.57 6.10 -6.58
CA VAL A 50 10.19 6.45 -6.22
C VAL A 50 9.98 7.97 -6.26
N ARG A 51 10.92 8.76 -5.71
CA ARG A 51 10.85 10.23 -5.79
C ARG A 51 10.78 10.71 -7.25
N SER A 52 11.62 10.16 -8.12
CA SER A 52 11.60 10.51 -9.54
C SER A 52 10.27 10.16 -10.20
N GLN A 53 9.70 8.99 -9.90
CA GLN A 53 8.39 8.61 -10.45
C GLN A 53 7.27 9.50 -9.93
N LEU A 54 7.18 9.74 -8.62
CA LEU A 54 6.16 10.63 -8.05
C LEU A 54 6.23 12.05 -8.61
N ALA A 55 7.44 12.57 -8.86
CA ALA A 55 7.61 13.89 -9.48
C ALA A 55 7.01 13.96 -10.90
N LEU A 56 7.12 12.89 -11.69
CA LEU A 56 6.49 12.82 -13.03
C LEU A 56 4.96 12.90 -12.96
N HIS A 57 4.37 12.45 -11.85
CA HIS A 57 2.93 12.49 -11.59
C HIS A 57 2.48 13.70 -10.77
N ARG A 58 3.37 14.69 -10.53
CA ARG A 58 3.10 15.88 -9.70
C ARG A 58 2.75 15.55 -8.24
N LEU A 59 3.27 14.46 -7.71
CA LEU A 59 3.06 13.98 -6.34
C LEU A 59 4.29 14.20 -5.45
N SER A 60 5.02 15.30 -5.68
CA SER A 60 6.29 15.59 -4.98
C SER A 60 6.13 15.91 -3.48
N ASP A 61 4.92 16.22 -3.03
CA ASP A 61 4.61 16.51 -1.62
C ASP A 61 4.61 15.25 -0.75
N VAL A 62 4.58 14.06 -1.36
CA VAL A 62 4.70 12.78 -0.66
C VAL A 62 6.11 12.64 -0.10
N ARG A 63 6.20 12.36 1.20
CA ARG A 63 7.49 12.17 1.85
C ARG A 63 8.05 10.80 1.48
N VAL A 64 9.21 10.76 0.85
CA VAL A 64 9.88 9.48 0.51
C VAL A 64 11.23 9.43 1.19
N GLY A 65 11.62 8.33 1.81
CA GLY A 65 12.91 8.23 2.52
C GLY A 65 13.27 6.83 3.00
N THR A 66 14.45 6.71 3.61
CA THR A 66 14.88 5.49 4.31
C THR A 66 14.33 5.47 5.72
N VAL A 67 14.27 4.30 6.36
CA VAL A 67 13.82 4.17 7.77
C VAL A 67 14.53 5.19 8.67
N ASP A 68 15.85 5.29 8.55
CA ASP A 68 16.68 6.20 9.36
C ASP A 68 16.33 7.69 9.16
N SER A 69 15.74 8.06 8.01
CA SER A 69 15.34 9.44 7.71
C SER A 69 13.99 9.85 8.30
N PHE A 70 13.28 8.92 8.95
CA PHE A 70 11.93 9.11 9.51
C PHE A 70 11.89 9.15 11.04
N GLN A 71 13.01 9.46 11.70
CA GLN A 71 13.05 9.50 13.16
C GLN A 71 12.08 10.57 13.73
N GLY A 72 11.18 10.15 14.61
CA GLY A 72 10.26 11.06 15.32
C GLY A 72 9.18 11.71 14.45
N GLN A 73 8.93 11.21 13.24
CA GLN A 73 7.90 11.76 12.34
C GLN A 73 6.89 10.70 11.93
N GLU A 74 5.64 10.88 12.34
CA GLU A 74 4.50 10.04 11.93
C GLU A 74 3.69 10.71 10.82
N THR A 75 2.88 9.91 10.12
CA THR A 75 1.97 10.38 9.08
C THR A 75 0.72 9.51 9.01
N GLU A 76 -0.33 10.00 8.34
CA GLU A 76 -1.60 9.30 8.23
C GLU A 76 -1.45 7.93 7.53
N VAL A 77 -0.75 7.89 6.39
CA VAL A 77 -0.53 6.63 5.64
C VAL A 77 0.96 6.42 5.35
N VAL A 78 1.46 5.24 5.66
CA VAL A 78 2.82 4.78 5.32
C VAL A 78 2.75 3.65 4.31
N ILE A 79 3.58 3.73 3.28
CA ILE A 79 3.79 2.69 2.29
C ILE A 79 5.23 2.19 2.41
N ILE A 80 5.43 0.90 2.70
CA ILE A 80 6.75 0.27 2.78
C ILE A 80 7.06 -0.43 1.47
N SER A 81 8.17 -0.10 0.81
CA SER A 81 8.71 -0.84 -0.35
C SER A 81 9.92 -1.67 0.09
N ALA A 82 9.76 -3.00 0.07
CA ALA A 82 10.75 -3.96 0.54
C ALA A 82 11.91 -4.19 -0.43
N VAL A 83 11.71 -3.98 -1.73
CA VAL A 83 12.69 -4.05 -2.83
C VAL A 83 13.22 -5.45 -3.17
N ARG A 84 13.38 -6.33 -2.19
CA ARG A 84 14.03 -7.63 -2.39
C ARG A 84 13.08 -8.63 -3.01
N SER A 85 13.39 -9.02 -4.24
CA SER A 85 12.76 -10.14 -4.96
C SER A 85 13.87 -11.01 -5.58
N ASN A 86 14.18 -12.15 -4.97
CA ASN A 86 15.28 -13.02 -5.42
C ASN A 86 15.04 -14.48 -5.03
N MET A 87 15.53 -15.41 -5.86
CA MET A 87 15.32 -16.85 -5.66
C MET A 87 16.05 -17.43 -4.44
N PHE A 88 17.04 -16.72 -3.89
CA PHE A 88 17.86 -17.17 -2.78
C PHE A 88 17.29 -16.78 -1.40
N GLY A 89 16.14 -16.11 -1.35
CA GLY A 89 15.51 -15.67 -0.09
C GLY A 89 16.35 -14.65 0.70
N GLU A 90 17.28 -13.96 0.04
CA GLU A 90 18.15 -13.03 0.74
C GLU A 90 17.44 -11.71 1.07
N LEU A 91 17.43 -11.37 2.35
CA LEU A 91 16.78 -10.17 2.87
C LEU A 91 17.69 -8.93 2.93
N GLY A 92 18.98 -9.10 3.24
CA GLY A 92 19.89 -7.95 3.43
C GLY A 92 19.39 -6.99 4.51
N PHE A 93 19.21 -5.71 4.17
CA PHE A 93 18.74 -4.68 5.12
C PHE A 93 17.34 -4.91 5.70
N LEU A 94 16.55 -5.84 5.11
CA LEU A 94 15.26 -6.22 5.67
C LEU A 94 15.40 -7.09 6.93
N ARG A 95 16.58 -7.62 7.27
CA ARG A 95 16.76 -8.46 8.47
C ARG A 95 16.68 -7.69 9.81
N ASP A 96 16.81 -6.37 9.77
CA ASP A 96 16.80 -5.53 10.97
C ASP A 96 15.35 -5.31 11.46
N SER A 97 14.96 -6.05 12.51
CA SER A 97 13.63 -5.98 13.11
C SER A 97 13.31 -4.61 13.69
N ARG A 98 14.28 -3.94 14.32
CA ARG A 98 14.10 -2.59 14.87
C ARG A 98 13.74 -1.60 13.78
N ARG A 99 14.38 -1.69 12.61
CA ARG A 99 14.04 -0.85 11.45
C ARG A 99 12.65 -1.16 10.88
N LEU A 100 12.22 -2.42 10.93
CA LEU A 100 10.85 -2.80 10.58
C LEU A 100 9.84 -2.17 11.56
N CYS A 101 10.08 -2.29 12.87
CA CYS A 101 9.22 -1.70 13.91
C CYS A 101 9.11 -0.18 13.74
N VAL A 102 10.23 0.51 13.51
CA VAL A 102 10.22 1.95 13.24
C VAL A 102 9.36 2.27 12.02
N ALA A 103 9.53 1.55 10.92
CA ALA A 103 8.76 1.79 9.69
C ALA A 103 7.26 1.56 9.88
N ILE A 104 6.86 0.50 10.59
CA ILE A 104 5.46 0.18 10.91
C ILE A 104 4.85 1.29 11.79
N THR A 105 5.53 1.67 12.87
CA THR A 105 5.04 2.66 13.84
C THR A 105 5.01 4.10 13.31
N ARG A 106 5.46 4.36 12.06
CA ARG A 106 5.27 5.68 11.45
C ARG A 106 3.85 5.92 10.95
N ALA A 107 3.04 4.85 10.81
CA ALA A 107 1.67 4.92 10.31
C ALA A 107 0.68 5.23 11.43
N LYS A 108 -0.20 6.20 11.21
CA LYS A 108 -1.31 6.51 12.14
C LYS A 108 -2.61 5.82 11.77
N ARG A 109 -2.96 5.81 10.48
CA ARG A 109 -4.25 5.28 9.99
C ARG A 109 -4.09 4.11 9.04
N GLY A 110 -3.03 4.11 8.25
CA GLY A 110 -2.85 3.21 7.10
C GLY A 110 -1.43 2.73 6.94
N LEU A 111 -1.23 1.41 6.84
CA LEU A 111 0.02 0.78 6.44
C LEU A 111 -0.20 -0.06 5.18
N ILE A 112 0.59 0.20 4.14
CA ILE A 112 0.59 -0.59 2.90
C ILE A 112 1.98 -1.18 2.69
N LEU A 113 2.08 -2.51 2.60
CA LEU A 113 3.33 -3.21 2.32
C LEU A 113 3.37 -3.62 0.85
N VAL A 114 4.45 -3.26 0.17
CA VAL A 114 4.76 -3.69 -1.20
C VAL A 114 6.07 -4.49 -1.17
N GLY A 115 6.00 -5.77 -1.52
CA GLY A 115 7.16 -6.66 -1.49
C GLY A 115 6.89 -8.05 -2.08
N ASP A 116 7.93 -8.88 -2.08
CA ASP A 116 7.90 -10.27 -2.54
C ASP A 116 7.71 -11.19 -1.33
N GLU A 117 6.50 -11.73 -1.16
CA GLU A 117 6.10 -12.54 -0.01
C GLU A 117 7.06 -13.72 0.26
N PRO A 118 7.38 -14.61 -0.71
CA PRO A 118 8.37 -15.67 -0.52
C PRO A 118 9.70 -15.21 0.06
N VAL A 119 10.21 -14.04 -0.35
CA VAL A 119 11.47 -13.50 0.16
C VAL A 119 11.30 -12.99 1.58
N LEU A 120 10.22 -12.26 1.86
CA LEU A 120 9.92 -11.69 3.16
C LEU A 120 9.69 -12.76 4.23
N ARG A 121 8.99 -13.86 3.91
CA ARG A 121 8.80 -15.00 4.82
C ARG A 121 10.10 -15.69 5.24
N GLY A 122 11.23 -15.37 4.61
CA GLY A 122 12.57 -15.81 5.05
C GLY A 122 13.04 -15.20 6.38
N SER A 123 12.25 -14.31 7.00
CA SER A 123 12.49 -13.75 8.34
C SER A 123 11.28 -13.97 9.23
N HIS A 124 11.53 -14.39 10.47
CA HIS A 124 10.48 -14.56 11.50
C HIS A 124 9.60 -13.31 11.63
N HIS A 125 10.21 -12.16 11.90
CA HIS A 125 9.52 -10.88 12.06
C HIS A 125 8.64 -10.46 10.86
N TRP A 126 9.14 -10.65 9.64
CA TRP A 126 8.36 -10.38 8.43
C TRP A 126 7.26 -11.41 8.21
N GLY A 127 7.52 -12.68 8.55
CA GLY A 127 6.53 -13.75 8.52
C GLY A 127 5.34 -13.44 9.43
N ALA A 128 5.60 -13.07 10.69
CA ALA A 128 4.56 -12.66 11.64
C ALA A 128 3.72 -11.49 11.11
N LEU A 129 4.37 -10.46 10.55
CA LEU A 129 3.65 -9.35 9.91
C LEU A 129 2.77 -9.82 8.74
N LEU A 130 3.28 -10.72 7.88
CA LEU A 130 2.53 -11.23 6.73
C LEU A 130 1.35 -12.11 7.15
N ASP A 131 1.52 -12.94 8.19
CA ASP A 131 0.45 -13.76 8.75
C ASP A 131 -0.65 -12.87 9.32
N ALA A 132 -0.28 -11.83 10.07
CA ALA A 132 -1.22 -10.82 10.55
C ALA A 132 -1.97 -10.11 9.40
N ILE A 133 -1.31 -9.78 8.29
CA ILE A 133 -1.96 -9.18 7.11
C ILE A 133 -2.91 -10.19 6.43
N GLN A 134 -2.50 -11.45 6.33
CA GLN A 134 -3.25 -12.51 5.67
C GLN A 134 -4.51 -12.92 6.43
N ASP A 135 -4.43 -13.02 7.76
CA ASP A 135 -5.57 -13.32 8.64
C ASP A 135 -6.69 -12.28 8.52
N ARG A 136 -6.36 -11.07 8.05
CA ARG A 136 -7.29 -9.96 7.84
C ARG A 136 -7.82 -9.87 6.42
N ASN A 137 -7.48 -10.82 5.54
CA ASN A 137 -7.80 -10.78 4.10
C ASN A 137 -7.29 -9.50 3.39
N CYS A 138 -6.20 -8.91 3.86
CA CYS A 138 -5.63 -7.67 3.33
C CYS A 138 -4.47 -7.93 2.35
N VAL A 139 -4.57 -8.97 1.52
CA VAL A 139 -3.56 -9.36 0.54
C VAL A 139 -4.15 -9.24 -0.86
N ILE A 140 -3.43 -8.54 -1.74
CA ILE A 140 -3.82 -8.38 -3.14
C ILE A 140 -2.59 -8.68 -3.99
N ASP A 141 -2.73 -9.57 -4.98
CA ASP A 141 -1.66 -9.82 -5.94
C ASP A 141 -1.38 -8.58 -6.79
N ALA A 142 -0.12 -8.34 -7.11
CA ALA A 142 0.27 -7.18 -7.90
C ALA A 142 -0.39 -7.16 -9.30
N CYS A 143 -0.60 -8.32 -9.93
CA CYS A 143 -1.28 -8.44 -11.22
C CYS A 143 -2.75 -8.05 -11.10
N ASP A 144 -3.41 -8.53 -10.03
CA ASP A 144 -4.79 -8.20 -9.75
C ASP A 144 -4.94 -6.70 -9.51
N LEU A 145 -4.09 -6.11 -8.66
CA LEU A 145 -4.12 -4.67 -8.40
C LEU A 145 -3.93 -3.86 -9.69
N VAL A 146 -2.98 -4.23 -10.54
CA VAL A 146 -2.75 -3.54 -11.82
C VAL A 146 -3.96 -3.62 -12.76
N SER A 147 -4.70 -4.72 -12.73
CA SER A 147 -5.91 -4.89 -13.54
C SER A 147 -7.08 -4.03 -13.04
N HIS A 148 -7.26 -3.92 -11.72
CA HIS A 148 -8.32 -3.11 -11.12
C HIS A 148 -8.08 -1.60 -11.32
N ILE A 149 -6.83 -1.13 -11.16
CA ILE A 149 -6.49 0.28 -11.34
C ILE A 149 -6.71 0.76 -12.79
N ARG A 150 -6.55 -0.14 -13.78
CA ARG A 150 -6.78 0.21 -15.20
C ARG A 150 -8.24 0.43 -15.55
N ASN A 151 -9.18 -0.21 -14.85
CA ASN A 151 -10.60 -0.14 -15.19
C ASN A 151 -11.28 1.14 -14.69
N GLU A 152 -10.76 1.78 -13.65
CA GLU A 152 -11.36 3.02 -13.10
C GLU A 152 -10.95 4.28 -13.88
N GLY A 153 -9.85 4.24 -14.65
CA GLY A 153 -9.33 5.38 -15.40
C GLY A 153 -9.81 5.52 -16.85
N ALA A 154 -10.57 4.55 -17.39
CA ALA A 154 -10.95 4.52 -18.81
C ALA A 154 -12.27 5.24 -19.14
N GLY A 155 -12.92 5.89 -18.16
CA GLY A 155 -14.24 6.49 -18.32
C GLY A 155 -14.27 7.98 -17.98
N LYS A 156 -13.58 8.83 -18.75
CA LYS A 156 -13.86 10.28 -18.94
C LYS A 156 -12.75 10.93 -19.76
N GLU A 157 -12.79 10.79 -21.08
CA GLU A 157 -12.24 11.80 -22.00
C GLU A 157 -12.77 11.53 -23.42
N GLY A 158 -13.54 12.47 -23.97
CA GLY A 158 -13.84 12.56 -25.40
C GLY A 158 -15.27 12.26 -25.87
N ALA A 159 -16.21 13.17 -25.64
CA ALA A 159 -17.32 13.39 -26.58
C ALA A 159 -17.65 14.89 -26.61
N MET A 160 -16.89 15.61 -27.44
CA MET A 160 -17.15 16.99 -27.84
C MET A 160 -18.20 16.99 -28.96
N MET A 161 -19.14 17.93 -28.86
CA MET A 161 -20.22 18.23 -29.80
C MET A 161 -19.76 18.41 -31.25
N THR A 162 -20.56 17.90 -32.19
CA THR A 162 -20.92 18.60 -33.44
C THR A 162 -22.37 18.27 -33.83
N ASP A 163 -23.00 19.25 -34.46
CA ASP A 163 -24.43 19.50 -34.56
C ASP A 163 -25.27 18.55 -35.44
N LYS A 164 -26.56 18.52 -35.07
CA LYS A 164 -27.82 18.38 -35.86
C LYS A 164 -27.73 17.95 -37.33
N GLU A 165 -28.52 16.91 -37.65
CA GLU A 165 -29.44 16.85 -38.79
C GLU A 165 -30.58 15.84 -38.47
N GLU A 166 -31.84 16.31 -38.44
CA GLU A 166 -33.03 15.46 -38.65
C GLU A 166 -33.34 15.48 -40.16
N PRO A 167 -33.89 14.40 -40.76
CA PRO A 167 -35.34 14.38 -40.93
C PRO A 167 -36.04 13.00 -40.93
N HIS A 168 -37.30 13.04 -40.45
CA HIS A 168 -38.55 12.39 -40.92
C HIS A 168 -38.70 10.87 -41.14
N ASP A 169 -39.76 10.36 -40.46
CA ASP A 169 -40.82 9.40 -40.82
C ASP A 169 -40.49 8.03 -41.44
N ASP A 170 -40.80 6.93 -40.73
CA ASP A 170 -42.09 6.21 -40.88
C ASP A 170 -42.10 4.88 -40.08
N ASP A 171 -43.17 4.73 -39.31
CA ASP A 171 -44.01 3.55 -39.06
C ASP A 171 -43.52 2.25 -38.36
N ALA A 172 -44.43 1.79 -37.48
CA ALA A 172 -44.74 0.43 -37.05
C ALA A 172 -43.66 -0.49 -36.45
N SER A 173 -43.75 -0.74 -35.14
CA SER A 173 -44.60 -1.82 -34.60
C SER A 173 -44.22 -2.16 -33.15
N ALA A 174 -45.24 -2.53 -32.39
CA ALA A 174 -45.20 -2.96 -31.01
C ALA A 174 -44.45 -4.29 -30.85
N ASP A 175 -43.69 -4.41 -29.76
CA ASP A 175 -43.68 -5.68 -29.03
C ASP A 175 -43.48 -5.42 -27.53
N GLU A 176 -44.46 -5.90 -26.77
CA GLU A 176 -44.51 -5.91 -25.31
C GLU A 176 -43.65 -7.06 -24.79
N LEU A 177 -42.66 -6.78 -23.93
CA LEU A 177 -42.14 -7.80 -23.01
C LEU A 177 -41.90 -7.19 -21.62
N THR A 178 -42.95 -7.34 -20.82
CA THR A 178 -43.04 -7.67 -19.38
C THR A 178 -41.80 -7.54 -18.50
N GLY A 179 -42.02 -6.91 -17.33
CA GLY A 179 -41.12 -6.95 -16.18
C GLY A 179 -40.92 -8.33 -15.57
N GLU A 180 -40.11 -8.35 -14.51
CA GLU A 180 -39.41 -9.50 -13.90
C GLU A 180 -38.15 -9.82 -14.72
N GLN A 181 -36.97 -9.24 -14.44
CA GLN A 181 -36.17 -9.58 -13.27
C GLN A 181 -35.41 -8.36 -12.72
N ARG A 182 -35.96 -7.78 -11.66
CA ARG A 182 -35.31 -6.85 -10.73
C ARG A 182 -35.10 -7.61 -9.42
N GLU A 183 -34.04 -8.42 -9.29
CA GLU A 183 -33.62 -8.93 -7.97
C GLU A 183 -32.19 -9.49 -7.97
N ALA A 184 -31.20 -8.60 -7.87
CA ALA A 184 -29.87 -8.90 -7.31
C ALA A 184 -29.13 -7.62 -6.85
N ALA A 185 -29.88 -6.56 -6.53
CA ALA A 185 -29.35 -5.35 -5.92
C ALA A 185 -29.79 -5.33 -4.45
N LYS A 186 -28.98 -5.95 -3.57
CA LYS A 186 -28.85 -5.67 -2.13
C LYS A 186 -28.03 -6.77 -1.44
N THR A 187 -26.77 -6.46 -1.18
CA THR A 187 -25.82 -6.87 -0.12
C THR A 187 -24.45 -6.68 -0.77
N ASN A 188 -23.63 -5.69 -0.44
CA ASN A 188 -23.18 -5.32 0.88
C ASN A 188 -22.65 -3.87 0.81
N GLU A 189 -23.49 -2.89 1.17
CA GLU A 189 -23.03 -1.55 1.53
C GLU A 189 -22.56 -1.60 2.99
N GLY A 190 -21.31 -1.19 3.25
CA GLY A 190 -20.83 -0.90 4.60
C GLY A 190 -19.61 -1.70 5.03
N ASN A 191 -18.45 -1.46 4.41
CA ASN A 191 -17.21 -1.44 5.19
C ASN A 191 -16.90 0.04 5.43
N ASN A 192 -17.25 0.54 6.62
CA ASN A 192 -16.89 1.89 7.01
C ASN A 192 -15.36 1.99 7.03
N THR A 193 -14.83 3.02 6.40
CA THR A 193 -13.39 3.35 6.39
C THR A 193 -12.82 3.50 7.81
N ALA A 194 -13.68 3.83 8.80
CA ALA A 194 -13.34 3.89 10.22
C ALA A 194 -13.18 2.51 10.87
N ASP A 195 -13.99 1.51 10.50
CA ASP A 195 -13.87 0.12 10.98
C ASP A 195 -12.60 -0.54 10.40
N SER A 196 -12.22 -0.16 9.18
CA SER A 196 -10.94 -0.56 8.57
C SER A 196 -9.72 -0.01 9.29
N MET A 197 -9.82 1.19 9.89
CA MET A 197 -8.71 1.83 10.61
C MET A 197 -8.54 1.27 12.03
N ALA A 198 -9.63 1.08 12.78
CA ALA A 198 -9.57 0.49 14.12
C ALA A 198 -9.04 -0.96 14.10
N ASN A 199 -9.38 -1.73 13.05
CA ASN A 199 -8.82 -3.07 12.84
C ASN A 199 -7.34 -3.07 12.48
N MET A 200 -6.81 -1.96 11.97
CA MET A 200 -5.39 -1.81 11.62
C MET A 200 -4.52 -1.47 12.83
N GLU A 201 -5.00 -0.63 13.75
CA GLU A 201 -4.31 -0.34 15.02
C GLU A 201 -4.12 -1.62 15.83
N ALA A 202 -5.16 -2.45 15.96
CA ALA A 202 -5.08 -3.75 16.63
C ALA A 202 -4.13 -4.73 15.92
N ALA A 203 -4.03 -4.67 14.59
CA ALA A 203 -3.14 -5.51 13.79
C ALA A 203 -1.66 -5.19 14.01
N VAL A 204 -1.36 -3.91 13.98
CA VAL A 204 -0.02 -3.39 14.21
C VAL A 204 0.38 -3.68 15.65
N ALA A 205 -0.51 -3.47 16.62
CA ALA A 205 -0.25 -3.79 18.02
C ALA A 205 0.03 -5.29 18.24
N GLN A 206 -0.73 -6.18 17.59
CA GLN A 206 -0.51 -7.63 17.70
C GLN A 206 0.81 -8.07 17.06
N ALA A 207 1.08 -7.62 15.83
CA ALA A 207 2.35 -7.92 15.17
C ALA A 207 3.53 -7.37 15.98
N LEU A 208 3.44 -6.14 16.51
CA LEU A 208 4.47 -5.57 17.38
C LEU A 208 4.62 -6.33 18.70
N ALA A 209 3.54 -6.80 19.32
CA ALA A 209 3.61 -7.62 20.53
C ALA A 209 4.31 -8.97 20.28
N GLU A 210 4.07 -9.59 19.13
CA GLU A 210 4.79 -10.80 18.70
C GLU A 210 6.27 -10.50 18.41
N LEU A 211 6.57 -9.37 17.75
CA LEU A 211 7.95 -8.93 17.50
C LEU A 211 8.73 -8.63 18.80
N LEU A 212 8.07 -8.18 19.86
CA LEU A 212 8.69 -7.86 21.16
C LEU A 212 8.83 -9.08 22.06
N ASN A 213 7.90 -10.04 22.00
CA ASN A 213 7.98 -11.26 22.81
C ASN A 213 9.15 -12.18 22.42
N ASP A 214 9.61 -12.12 21.18
CA ASP A 214 10.77 -12.89 20.69
C ASP A 214 12.12 -12.27 21.12
N ASP A 215 12.18 -10.96 21.38
CA ASP A 215 13.38 -10.29 21.92
C ASP A 215 13.57 -10.57 23.43
N ALA A 216 12.52 -11.00 24.15
CA ALA A 216 12.61 -11.38 25.56
C ALA A 216 13.41 -12.69 25.82
N GLU A 217 13.73 -13.45 24.75
CA GLU A 217 14.67 -14.58 24.83
C GLU A 217 16.13 -14.18 24.53
N ASN A 218 16.41 -12.92 24.20
CA ASN A 218 17.77 -12.38 24.05
C ASN A 218 17.99 -11.22 25.04
N GLU A 219 18.76 -11.48 26.10
CA GLU A 219 19.13 -10.52 27.14
C GLU A 219 19.79 -9.24 26.57
N ASP A 220 19.01 -8.20 26.28
CA ASP A 220 19.46 -6.80 26.16
C ASP A 220 18.36 -5.87 26.72
N SER A 221 18.25 -5.89 28.05
CA SER A 221 17.21 -5.27 28.88
C SER A 221 17.19 -3.73 28.90
N GLU A 222 18.07 -3.04 28.16
CA GLU A 222 18.10 -1.56 28.13
C GLU A 222 17.23 -0.97 27.02
N SER A 223 16.72 -1.77 26.08
CA SER A 223 15.89 -1.29 24.97
C SER A 223 14.37 -1.36 25.23
N GLU A 224 13.94 -2.15 26.22
CA GLU A 224 12.54 -2.37 26.53
C GLU A 224 11.86 -1.13 27.16
N GLU A 225 12.47 -0.46 28.13
CA GLU A 225 11.82 0.68 28.81
C GLU A 225 11.62 1.90 27.89
N GLU A 226 12.52 2.15 26.94
CA GLU A 226 12.33 3.22 25.93
C GLU A 226 11.27 2.86 24.88
N LEU A 227 11.15 1.57 24.52
CA LEU A 227 10.13 1.07 23.62
C LEU A 227 8.75 1.08 24.29
N PHE A 228 8.61 0.53 25.49
CA PHE A 228 7.37 0.57 26.30
C PHE A 228 6.91 2.01 26.58
N GLY A 229 7.84 2.95 26.83
CA GLY A 229 7.52 4.37 27.01
C GLY A 229 7.01 5.09 25.76
N LEU A 230 7.28 4.56 24.57
CA LEU A 230 6.73 5.07 23.31
C LEU A 230 5.29 4.57 23.07
N PHE A 231 4.94 3.40 23.64
CA PHE A 231 3.66 2.72 23.44
C PHE A 231 2.51 3.24 24.31
N GLU A 232 2.75 3.74 25.52
CA GLU A 232 1.67 4.33 26.37
C GLU A 232 1.08 5.65 25.83
N LYS A 233 1.59 6.16 24.70
CA LYS A 233 1.14 7.42 24.07
C LYS A 233 0.38 7.22 22.75
N LEU A 234 0.19 5.98 22.31
CA LEU A 234 -0.79 5.60 21.28
C LEU A 234 -2.16 5.40 21.94
#